data_AF-A0A7Y8V3Z9-F1
#
_entry.id   AF-A0A7Y8V3Z9-F1
#
_cell.length_a   1.000
_cell.length_b   1.000
_cell.length_c   1.000
_cell.angle_alpha   90.00
_cell.angle_beta   90.00
_cell.angle_gamma   90.00
#
_symmetry.space_group_name_H-M   'P 1'
#
loop_
_entity.id
_entity.type
_entity.pdbx_description
1 polymer ?
#
loop_
_entity_poly.entity_id
_entity_poly.type
_entity_poly.pdbx_seq_one_letter_code
_entity_poly.pdbx_strand_id
1 'polypeptide(L)'
;MNQETYIEISRTSQYINKMRGFSVLIDGVEMGKIKDGGRLRIDLQPGEHAIQVKIDWCTSQTLRFTLDEGKVLKFRCGSPIRGWKVFLVLFSTVARTENYLFIEQE
;
A
#
# COMPACT_ATOMS: atom_id res chain seq x y z
N MET A 1 7.99 -29.72 -5.09
CA MET A 1 6.87 -28.98 -4.46
C MET A 1 7.12 -27.51 -4.74
N ASN A 2 6.30 -26.88 -5.57
CA ASN A 2 6.44 -25.44 -5.83
C ASN A 2 5.99 -24.72 -4.56
N GLN A 3 6.93 -24.23 -3.78
CA GLN A 3 6.60 -23.42 -2.62
C GLN A 3 6.14 -22.05 -3.11
N GLU A 4 4.89 -21.68 -2.82
CA GLU A 4 4.35 -20.40 -3.25
C GLU A 4 5.07 -19.28 -2.49
N THR A 5 5.76 -18.41 -3.23
CA THR A 5 6.50 -17.26 -2.68
C THR A 5 5.82 -15.99 -3.17
N TYR A 6 5.12 -15.30 -2.28
CA TYR A 6 4.34 -14.12 -2.66
C TYR A 6 4.10 -13.20 -1.47
N ILE A 7 3.65 -11.99 -1.78
CA ILE A 7 3.17 -11.04 -0.79
C ILE A 7 1.68 -10.80 -0.96
N GLU A 8 0.98 -10.57 0.14
CA GLU A 8 -0.42 -10.15 0.15
C GLU A 8 -0.53 -8.77 0.80
N ILE A 9 -1.17 -7.84 0.12
CA ILE A 9 -1.44 -6.50 0.62
C ILE A 9 -2.93 -6.37 0.85
N SER A 10 -3.34 -6.03 2.06
CA SER A 10 -4.71 -5.70 2.42
C SER A 10 -4.89 -4.19 2.55
N ARG A 11 -5.96 -3.65 1.95
CA ARG A 11 -6.29 -2.23 2.11
C ARG A 11 -7.39 -2.07 3.15
N THR A 12 -7.13 -1.22 4.14
CA THR A 12 -8.12 -0.83 5.14
C THR A 12 -9.28 -0.10 4.45
N SER A 13 -10.53 -0.52 4.69
CA SER A 13 -11.70 0.20 4.18
C SER A 13 -11.90 1.49 4.96
N GLN A 14 -11.91 2.62 4.26
CA GLN A 14 -12.02 3.95 4.88
C GLN A 14 -12.86 4.88 3.98
N TYR A 15 -13.62 5.78 4.59
CA TYR A 15 -14.39 6.78 3.84
C TYR A 15 -13.48 7.71 3.01
N ILE A 16 -12.33 8.07 3.57
CA ILE A 16 -11.31 8.79 2.81
C ILE A 16 -10.77 7.88 1.70
N ASN A 17 -10.69 8.41 0.48
CA ASN A 17 -10.23 7.68 -0.70
C ASN A 17 -11.09 6.46 -1.10
N LYS A 18 -12.32 6.32 -0.59
CA LYS A 18 -13.20 5.17 -0.87
C LYS A 18 -13.39 4.90 -2.38
N MET A 19 -13.48 5.96 -3.17
CA MET A 19 -13.63 5.89 -4.64
C MET A 19 -12.31 5.79 -5.42
N ARG A 20 -11.15 5.90 -4.74
CA ARG A 20 -9.83 5.87 -5.36
C ARG A 20 -9.21 4.50 -5.21
N GLY A 21 -8.44 4.05 -6.21
CA GLY A 21 -7.58 2.86 -6.09
C GLY A 21 -6.20 3.23 -5.53
N PHE A 22 -5.62 2.36 -4.70
CA PHE A 22 -4.24 2.51 -4.23
C PHE A 22 -3.34 1.73 -5.18
N SER A 23 -2.45 2.40 -5.89
CA SER A 23 -1.39 1.73 -6.67
C SER A 23 -0.36 1.14 -5.72
N VAL A 24 0.01 -0.12 -5.92
CA VAL A 24 1.10 -0.80 -5.21
C VAL A 24 2.33 -0.76 -6.08
N LEU A 25 3.43 -0.28 -5.52
CA LEU A 25 4.72 -0.23 -6.18
C LEU A 25 5.68 -1.18 -5.47
N ILE A 26 6.34 -2.03 -6.24
CA ILE A 26 7.45 -2.89 -5.78
C ILE A 26 8.70 -2.45 -6.53
N ASP A 27 9.75 -2.08 -5.79
CA ASP A 27 11.02 -1.58 -6.34
C ASP A 27 10.83 -0.41 -7.33
N GLY A 28 9.80 0.42 -7.07
CA GLY A 28 9.43 1.57 -7.90
C GLY A 28 8.54 1.24 -9.11
N VAL A 29 8.20 -0.03 -9.35
CA VAL A 29 7.35 -0.48 -10.46
C VAL A 29 5.92 -0.73 -9.98
N GLU A 30 4.93 -0.15 -10.65
CA GLU A 30 3.51 -0.36 -10.33
C GLU A 30 3.06 -1.78 -10.70
N MET A 31 2.69 -2.58 -9.70
CA MET A 31 2.28 -3.98 -9.87
C MET A 31 0.76 -4.15 -9.97
N GLY A 32 -0.01 -3.15 -9.52
CA GLY A 32 -1.46 -3.20 -9.57
C GLY A 32 -2.13 -2.19 -8.64
N LYS A 33 -3.47 -2.22 -8.62
CA LYS A 33 -4.29 -1.30 -7.82
C LYS A 33 -5.23 -2.05 -6.87
N ILE A 34 -5.30 -1.60 -5.62
CA ILE A 34 -6.22 -2.14 -4.60
C ILE A 34 -7.41 -1.20 -4.41
N LYS A 35 -8.62 -1.72 -4.64
CA LYS A 35 -9.88 -1.04 -4.32
C LYS A 35 -10.10 -0.98 -2.81
N ASP A 36 -11.03 -0.14 -2.37
CA ASP A 36 -11.39 -0.03 -0.94
C ASP A 36 -11.75 -1.40 -0.33
N GLY A 37 -11.16 -1.72 0.82
CA GLY A 37 -11.33 -3.03 1.48
C GLY A 37 -10.74 -4.23 0.75
N GLY A 38 -10.09 -4.02 -0.40
CA GLY A 38 -9.59 -5.08 -1.27
C GLY A 38 -8.27 -5.68 -0.79
N ARG A 39 -7.85 -6.72 -1.52
CA ARG A 39 -6.54 -7.36 -1.37
C ARG A 39 -5.87 -7.52 -2.72
N LEU A 40 -4.55 -7.53 -2.73
CA LEU A 40 -3.74 -7.82 -3.90
C LEU A 40 -2.64 -8.82 -3.52
N ARG A 41 -2.57 -9.92 -4.28
CA ARG A 41 -1.48 -10.89 -4.23
C ARG A 41 -0.49 -10.56 -5.34
N ILE A 42 0.80 -10.56 -5.01
CA ILE A 42 1.89 -10.34 -5.96
C ILE A 42 2.91 -11.45 -5.74
N ASP A 43 3.10 -12.29 -6.74
CA ASP A 43 4.16 -13.29 -6.73
C ASP A 43 5.50 -12.56 -6.99
N LEU A 44 6.48 -12.80 -6.12
CA LEU A 44 7.79 -12.15 -6.17
C LEU A 44 8.89 -13.20 -6.06
N GLN A 45 10.06 -12.90 -6.63
CA GLN A 45 11.24 -13.73 -6.40
C GLN A 45 11.73 -13.55 -4.95
N PRO A 46 12.38 -14.56 -4.36
CA PRO A 46 13.05 -14.39 -3.08
C PRO A 46 14.14 -13.32 -3.18
N GLY A 47 14.27 -12.47 -2.16
CA GLY A 47 15.24 -11.38 -2.14
C GLY A 47 14.81 -10.18 -1.32
N GLU A 48 15.61 -9.11 -1.40
CA GLU A 48 15.27 -7.82 -0.82
C GLU A 48 14.43 -6.99 -1.78
N HIS A 49 13.32 -6.47 -1.26
CA HIS A 49 12.39 -5.65 -2.02
C HIS A 49 11.98 -4.41 -1.22
N ALA A 50 11.51 -3.40 -1.92
CA ALA A 50 10.89 -2.22 -1.36
C ALA A 50 9.43 -2.12 -1.82
N ILE A 51 8.51 -1.91 -0.87
CA ILE A 51 7.09 -1.69 -1.15
C ILE A 51 6.65 -0.27 -0.78
N GLN A 52 5.82 0.30 -1.65
CA GLN A 52 5.13 1.57 -1.45
C GLN A 52 3.68 1.48 -1.95
N VAL A 53 2.82 2.35 -1.41
CA VAL A 53 1.50 2.59 -1.98
C VAL A 53 1.35 4.05 -2.40
N LYS A 54 0.61 4.27 -3.49
CA LYS A 54 0.43 5.58 -4.09
C LYS A 54 -1.03 5.84 -4.46
N ILE A 55 -1.44 7.10 -4.32
CA ILE A 55 -2.67 7.65 -4.90
C ILE A 55 -2.33 9.02 -5.47
N ASP A 56 -2.68 9.26 -6.73
CA ASP A 56 -2.42 10.54 -7.42
C ASP A 56 -0.93 10.94 -7.26
N TRP A 57 -0.60 12.05 -6.61
CA TRP A 57 0.79 12.49 -6.32
C TRP A 57 1.27 12.15 -4.89
N CYS A 58 0.46 11.47 -4.09
CA CYS A 58 0.79 11.08 -2.71
C CYS A 58 1.33 9.65 -2.67
N THR A 59 2.48 9.46 -2.03
CA THR A 59 3.13 8.17 -1.85
C THR A 59 3.37 7.92 -0.36
N SER A 60 3.24 6.68 0.08
CA SER A 60 3.60 6.26 1.45
C SER A 60 5.11 6.30 1.68
N GLN A 61 5.51 6.04 2.92
CA GLN A 61 6.87 5.61 3.23
C GLN A 61 7.28 4.39 2.39
N THR A 62 8.57 4.29 2.10
CA THR A 62 9.19 3.08 1.56
C THR A 62 9.42 2.08 2.68
N LEU A 63 8.82 0.90 2.57
CA LEU A 63 9.05 -0.21 3.48
C LEU A 63 9.93 -1.25 2.79
N ARG A 64 11.12 -1.50 3.34
CA ARG A 64 12.02 -2.56 2.86
C ARG A 64 11.73 -3.86 3.59
N PHE A 65 11.74 -4.97 2.87
CA PHE A 65 11.52 -6.30 3.43
C PHE A 65 12.35 -7.35 2.68
N THR A 66 12.61 -8.47 3.35
CA THR A 66 13.27 -9.65 2.78
C THR A 66 12.25 -10.76 2.64
N LEU A 67 12.08 -11.28 1.43
CA LEU A 67 11.20 -12.41 1.13
C LEU A 67 12.04 -13.66 0.93
N ASP A 68 11.89 -14.64 1.81
CA ASP A 68 12.57 -15.93 1.64
C ASP A 68 11.75 -16.88 0.75
N GLU A 69 12.43 -17.85 0.16
CA GLU A 69 11.79 -18.88 -0.65
C GLU A 69 10.73 -19.65 0.14
N GLY A 70 9.56 -19.81 -0.47
CA GLY A 70 8.40 -20.49 0.11
C GLY A 70 7.70 -19.73 1.24
N LYS A 71 8.05 -18.46 1.46
CA LYS A 71 7.37 -17.61 2.46
C LYS A 71 6.30 -16.74 1.82
N VAL A 72 5.32 -16.42 2.68
CA VAL A 72 4.26 -15.47 2.38
C VAL A 72 4.32 -14.35 3.41
N LEU A 73 4.46 -13.12 2.95
CA LEU A 73 4.41 -11.94 3.82
C LEU A 73 3.12 -11.17 3.60
N LYS A 74 2.58 -10.63 4.69
CA LYS A 74 1.34 -9.86 4.68
C LYS A 74 1.61 -8.42 5.04
N PHE A 75 0.94 -7.52 4.34
CA PHE A 75 1.05 -6.09 4.53
C PHE A 75 -0.34 -5.48 4.63
N ARG A 76 -0.41 -4.39 5.38
CA ARG A 76 -1.61 -3.56 5.49
C ARG A 76 -1.30 -2.15 5.01
N CYS A 77 -2.22 -1.57 4.26
CA CYS A 77 -2.15 -0.17 3.84
C CYS A 77 -3.44 0.61 4.10
N GLY A 78 -3.34 1.93 4.08
CA GLY A 78 -4.47 2.83 4.30
C GLY A 78 -4.03 4.30 4.39
N SER A 79 -4.91 5.13 4.93
CA SER A 79 -4.62 6.52 5.29
C SER A 79 -4.69 6.71 6.81
N PRO A 80 -3.74 7.42 7.44
CA PRO A 80 -3.81 7.72 8.87
C PRO A 80 -4.85 8.81 9.18
N ILE A 81 -5.40 9.48 8.16
CA ILE A 81 -6.39 10.55 8.33
C ILE A 81 -7.74 9.95 8.77
N ARG A 82 -8.24 10.44 9.90
CA ARG A 82 -9.50 10.00 10.51
C ARG A 82 -10.32 11.19 11.02
N GLY A 83 -11.63 11.01 11.10
CA GLY A 83 -12.57 11.98 11.68
C GLY A 83 -12.67 13.29 10.89
N TRP A 84 -12.92 14.40 11.60
CA TRP A 84 -13.11 15.73 11.01
C TRP A 84 -11.96 16.24 10.13
N LYS A 85 -10.75 15.69 10.29
CA LYS A 85 -9.58 16.03 9.45
C LYS A 85 -9.80 15.68 7.97
N VAL A 86 -10.73 14.79 7.63
CA VAL A 86 -11.09 14.48 6.23
C VAL A 86 -11.58 15.73 5.49
N PHE A 87 -12.32 16.62 6.16
CA PHE A 87 -12.84 17.86 5.55
C PHE A 87 -11.72 18.86 5.22
N LEU A 88 -10.61 18.86 5.96
CA LEU A 88 -9.47 19.76 5.71
C LEU A 88 -8.64 19.34 4.48
N VAL A 89 -8.61 18.04 4.18
CA VAL A 89 -7.81 17.51 3.06
C VAL A 89 -8.56 17.67 1.73
N LEU A 90 -9.89 17.64 1.73
CA LEU A 90 -10.69 17.95 0.53
C LEU A 90 -10.52 19.42 0.07
N PHE A 91 -10.14 20.32 0.97
CA PHE A 91 -9.96 21.75 0.69
C PHE A 91 -8.51 22.18 0.42
N SER A 92 -7.53 21.30 0.60
CA SER A 92 -6.11 21.63 0.41
C SER A 92 -5.50 20.83 -0.75
N THR A 93 -5.21 21.52 -1.86
CA THR A 93 -4.52 20.97 -3.03
C THR A 93 -3.04 20.62 -2.77
N VAL A 94 -2.52 21.01 -1.59
CA VAL A 94 -1.11 20.86 -1.18
C VAL A 94 -1.01 20.06 0.12
N ALA A 95 -1.80 18.99 0.26
CA ALA A 95 -1.63 18.09 1.39
C ALA A 95 -0.24 17.44 1.29
N ARG A 96 0.63 17.74 2.25
CA ARG A 96 1.96 17.14 2.41
C ARG A 96 1.89 15.63 2.18
N THR A 97 2.52 15.19 1.11
CA THR A 97 2.43 13.82 0.56
C THR A 97 2.93 12.76 1.53
N GLU A 98 3.86 13.15 2.41
CA GLU A 98 4.74 12.30 3.23
C GLU A 98 4.03 11.46 4.31
N ASN A 99 2.78 11.76 4.65
CA ASN A 99 2.01 11.03 5.66
C ASN A 99 0.54 10.80 5.25
N TYR A 100 0.23 10.93 3.96
CA TYR A 100 -1.15 10.76 3.48
C TYR A 100 -1.58 9.30 3.44
N LEU A 101 -0.61 8.41 3.23
CA LEU A 101 -0.75 6.97 3.12
C LEU A 101 0.24 6.28 4.04
N PHE A 102 -0.11 5.09 4.51
CA PHE A 102 0.80 4.20 5.22
C PHE A 102 0.83 2.82 4.57
N ILE A 103 1.96 2.14 4.75
CA ILE A 103 2.09 0.70 4.55
C ILE A 103 2.94 0.10 5.66
N GLU A 104 2.48 -1.01 6.22
CA GLU A 104 3.14 -1.71 7.31
C GLU A 104 3.04 -3.22 7.11
N GLN A 105 4.01 -3.96 7.62
CA GLN A 105 3.97 -5.42 7.66
C GLN A 105 3.11 -5.87 8.83
N GLU A 106 2.28 -6.89 8.62
CA GLU A 106 1.47 -7.53 9.67
C GLU A 106 2.29 -8.45 10.59
#